data_AF-A0A158KHV5-F1
#
_entry.id   AF-A0A158KHV5-F1
#
_cell.length_a   1.000
_cell.length_b   1.000
_cell.length_c   1.000
_cell.angle_alpha   90.00
_cell.angle_beta   90.00
_cell.angle_gamma   90.00
#
_symmetry.space_group_name_H-M   'P 1'
#
loop_
_entity.id
_entity.type
_entity.pdbx_description
1 polymer ?
#
loop_
_entity_poly.entity_id
_entity_poly.type
_entity_poly.pdbx_seq_one_letter_code
_entity_poly.pdbx_strand_id
1 'polypeptide(L)'
;MWRISLFYIGSIAIIISVVPWNDPALTSIGCYQAVLEVFHVPHAKLIIDTLILVAVASCLNSALYTASRMLFSLGTRGQAPAFVTSTTSSGVPANAVLASTLVAFAGCAANYVAPKYVFDTLLATTGAIALLVYFIIALSQLRLRTRLVREGSLQVRMWGHPYLSMIVVLLIVGAFVVMVNAPDHRQEVVLTLGSSVVLALIGWYLQKRRAG
;
A
#
# COMPACT_ATOMS: atom_id res chain seq x y z
N MET A 1 0.76 -7.17 -16.68
CA MET A 1 0.75 -8.11 -15.54
C MET A 1 1.65 -9.31 -15.77
N TRP A 2 1.65 -9.96 -16.94
CA TRP A 2 2.54 -11.11 -17.21
C TRP A 2 4.03 -10.82 -16.99
N ARG A 3 4.51 -9.61 -17.30
CA ARG A 3 5.92 -9.22 -17.07
C ARG A 3 6.29 -9.28 -15.58
N ILE A 4 5.45 -8.71 -14.70
CA ILE A 4 5.68 -8.74 -13.25
C ILE A 4 5.61 -10.18 -12.73
N SER A 5 4.59 -10.93 -13.14
CA SER A 5 4.45 -12.34 -12.76
C SER A 5 5.65 -13.17 -13.21
N LEU A 6 6.16 -12.95 -14.42
CA LEU A 6 7.34 -13.63 -14.94
C LEU A 6 8.59 -13.32 -14.13
N PHE A 7 8.86 -12.05 -13.81
CA PHE A 7 10.02 -11.70 -13.00
C PHE A 7 9.88 -12.16 -11.55
N TYR A 8 8.68 -12.08 -10.96
CA TYR A 8 8.46 -12.43 -9.56
C TYR A 8 8.44 -13.95 -9.36
N ILE A 9 7.55 -14.66 -10.05
CA ILE A 9 7.42 -16.12 -9.95
C ILE A 9 8.66 -16.79 -10.53
N GLY A 10 9.18 -16.28 -11.67
CA GLY A 10 10.39 -16.82 -12.29
C GLY A 10 11.62 -16.67 -11.41
N SER A 11 11.82 -15.53 -10.75
CA SER A 11 12.96 -15.37 -9.85
C SER A 11 12.86 -16.27 -8.61
N ILE A 12 11.66 -16.40 -8.01
CA ILE A 12 11.44 -17.31 -6.88
C ILE A 12 11.71 -18.78 -7.27
N ALA A 13 11.24 -19.20 -8.45
CA ALA A 13 11.48 -20.55 -8.95
C ALA A 13 12.98 -20.84 -9.12
N ILE A 14 13.75 -19.86 -9.62
CA ILE A 14 15.21 -19.98 -9.75
C ILE A 14 15.85 -20.07 -8.36
N ILE A 15 15.47 -19.20 -7.42
CA ILE A 15 16.04 -19.19 -6.05
C ILE A 15 15.87 -20.56 -5.38
N ILE A 16 14.65 -21.11 -5.38
CA ILE A 16 14.34 -22.38 -4.71
C ILE A 16 14.99 -23.58 -5.42
N SER A 17 15.30 -23.46 -6.71
CA SER A 17 16.03 -24.50 -7.46
C SER A 17 17.53 -24.51 -7.14
N VAL A 18 18.10 -23.38 -6.68
CA VAL A 18 19.53 -23.22 -6.40
C VAL A 18 19.82 -23.41 -4.92
N VAL A 19 18.99 -22.84 -4.04
CA VAL A 19 19.16 -22.88 -2.59
C VAL A 19 17.97 -23.64 -1.98
N PRO A 20 18.22 -24.65 -1.12
CA PRO A 20 17.14 -25.33 -0.41
C PRO A 20 16.27 -24.33 0.34
N TRP A 21 14.95 -24.47 0.23
CA TRP A 21 13.97 -23.58 0.89
C TRP A 21 14.07 -23.53 2.41
N ASN A 22 14.79 -24.48 3.03
CA ASN A 22 15.04 -24.55 4.47
C ASN A 22 16.42 -24.00 4.88
N ASP A 23 17.17 -23.40 3.95
CA ASP A 23 18.49 -22.85 4.24
C ASP A 23 18.36 -21.55 5.07
N PRO A 24 18.99 -21.46 6.27
CA PRO A 24 18.95 -20.26 7.10
C PRO A 24 19.55 -19.02 6.42
N ALA A 25 20.43 -19.19 5.42
CA ALA A 25 21.01 -18.09 4.65
C ALA A 25 19.93 -17.25 3.93
N LEU A 26 18.81 -17.85 3.52
CA LEU A 26 17.72 -17.14 2.86
C LEU A 26 17.11 -16.05 3.76
N THR A 27 17.08 -16.28 5.07
CA THR A 27 16.53 -15.33 6.05
C THR A 27 17.57 -14.36 6.58
N SER A 28 18.84 -14.77 6.70
CA SER A 28 19.89 -13.95 7.34
C SER A 28 20.55 -12.93 6.42
N ILE A 29 20.80 -13.28 5.15
CA ILE A 29 21.48 -12.41 4.17
C ILE A 29 20.57 -12.03 2.99
N GLY A 30 19.41 -12.68 2.86
CA GLY A 30 18.43 -12.40 1.83
C GLY A 30 18.59 -13.29 0.60
N CYS A 31 17.45 -13.69 0.04
CA CYS A 31 17.34 -14.72 -0.99
C CYS A 31 18.23 -14.47 -2.23
N TYR A 32 18.31 -13.23 -2.70
CA TYR A 32 19.10 -12.87 -3.89
C TYR A 32 20.61 -12.85 -3.62
N GLN A 33 21.03 -12.45 -2.42
CA GLN A 33 22.44 -12.49 -2.04
C GLN A 33 22.90 -13.94 -1.86
N ALA A 34 22.12 -14.77 -1.17
CA ALA A 34 22.43 -16.18 -0.93
C ALA A 34 22.66 -16.95 -2.24
N VAL A 35 21.83 -16.71 -3.26
CA VAL A 35 22.00 -17.31 -4.58
C VAL A 35 23.30 -16.87 -5.26
N LEU A 36 23.64 -15.57 -5.21
CA LEU A 36 24.88 -15.06 -5.82
C LEU A 36 26.15 -15.58 -5.12
N GLU A 37 26.07 -15.82 -3.81
CA GLU A 37 27.15 -16.45 -3.05
C GLU A 37 27.33 -17.92 -3.45
N VAL A 38 26.25 -18.67 -3.68
CA VAL A 38 26.32 -20.04 -4.23
C VAL A 38 26.94 -20.06 -5.63
N PHE A 39 26.66 -19.04 -6.45
CA PHE A 39 27.30 -18.87 -7.76
C PHE A 39 28.74 -18.33 -7.68
N HIS A 40 29.30 -18.15 -6.48
CA HIS A 40 30.66 -17.65 -6.25
C HIS A 40 30.93 -16.29 -6.91
N VAL A 41 29.92 -15.42 -6.99
CA VAL A 41 30.07 -14.09 -7.57
C VAL A 41 30.87 -13.19 -6.61
N PRO A 42 32.02 -12.63 -7.03
CA PRO A 42 32.80 -11.76 -6.17
C PRO A 42 32.01 -10.48 -5.85
N HIS A 43 32.08 -10.03 -4.60
CA HIS A 43 31.38 -8.83 -4.12
C HIS A 43 29.83 -8.88 -4.24
N ALA A 44 29.24 -10.08 -4.28
CA ALA A 44 27.78 -10.29 -4.37
C ALA A 44 26.97 -9.40 -3.41
N LYS A 45 27.42 -9.31 -2.14
CA LYS A 45 26.80 -8.46 -1.12
C LYS A 45 26.72 -6.99 -1.54
N LEU A 46 27.85 -6.39 -1.97
CA LEU A 46 27.89 -4.98 -2.35
C LEU A 46 27.00 -4.68 -3.56
N ILE A 47 26.93 -5.61 -4.52
CA ILE A 47 26.09 -5.46 -5.71
C ILE A 47 24.61 -5.42 -5.32
N ILE A 48 24.16 -6.38 -4.51
CA ILE A 48 22.77 -6.47 -4.06
C ILE A 48 22.41 -5.29 -3.16
N ASP A 49 23.25 -4.94 -2.19
CA ASP A 49 23.01 -3.80 -1.29
C ASP A 49 22.87 -2.48 -2.07
N THR A 50 23.75 -2.24 -3.05
CA THR A 50 23.68 -1.04 -3.90
C THR A 50 22.40 -1.03 -4.74
N LEU A 51 22.03 -2.17 -5.32
CA LEU A 51 20.81 -2.29 -6.12
C LEU A 51 19.56 -2.03 -5.28
N ILE A 52 19.48 -2.63 -4.09
CA ILE A 52 18.36 -2.43 -3.16
C ILE A 52 18.30 -0.96 -2.74
N LEU A 53 19.43 -0.35 -2.40
CA LEU A 53 19.47 1.06 -2.00
C LEU A 53 18.92 1.97 -3.10
N VAL A 54 19.37 1.80 -4.35
CA VAL A 54 18.89 2.59 -5.49
C VAL A 54 17.41 2.34 -5.77
N ALA A 55 16.97 1.07 -5.72
CA ALA A 55 15.58 0.69 -5.95
C ALA A 55 14.63 1.27 -4.88
N VAL A 56 14.99 1.15 -3.60
CA VAL A 56 14.21 1.67 -2.48
C VAL A 56 14.19 3.19 -2.50
N ALA A 57 15.32 3.86 -2.78
CA ALA A 57 15.37 5.32 -2.91
C ALA A 57 14.44 5.83 -4.03
N SER A 58 14.41 5.14 -5.18
CA SER A 58 13.51 5.47 -6.28
C SER A 58 12.03 5.26 -5.92
N CYS A 59 11.72 4.15 -5.25
CA CYS A 59 10.38 3.86 -4.75
C CYS A 59 9.90 4.91 -3.72
N LEU A 60 10.77 5.28 -2.78
CA LEU A 60 10.51 6.29 -1.76
C LEU A 60 10.12 7.64 -2.39
N ASN A 61 10.86 8.10 -3.40
CA ASN A 61 10.55 9.36 -4.08
C ASN A 61 9.13 9.33 -4.72
N SER A 62 8.77 8.21 -5.34
CA SER A 62 7.46 8.03 -5.97
C SER A 62 6.32 7.95 -4.93
N ALA A 63 6.56 7.27 -3.81
CA ALA A 63 5.62 7.17 -2.71
C ALA A 63 5.38 8.53 -2.03
N LEU A 64 6.45 9.27 -1.74
CA LEU A 64 6.39 10.59 -1.12
C LEU A 64 5.64 11.60 -2.01
N TYR A 65 5.93 11.58 -3.31
CA TYR A 65 5.25 12.41 -4.29
C TYR A 65 3.75 12.09 -4.37
N THR A 66 3.39 10.81 -4.41
CA THR A 66 1.99 10.37 -4.45
C THR A 66 1.24 10.77 -3.19
N ALA A 67 1.83 10.54 -2.01
CA ALA A 67 1.27 10.92 -0.72
C ALA A 67 1.02 12.44 -0.62
N SER A 68 2.00 13.24 -1.02
CA SER A 68 1.91 14.70 -0.98
C SER A 68 0.79 15.24 -1.89
N ARG A 69 0.63 14.66 -3.09
CA ARG A 69 -0.44 15.04 -4.02
C ARG A 69 -1.82 14.58 -3.57
N MET A 70 -1.93 13.40 -2.96
CA MET A 70 -3.18 12.95 -2.35
C MET A 70 -3.58 13.89 -1.20
N LEU A 71 -2.63 14.25 -0.33
CA LEU A 71 -2.85 15.17 0.78
C LEU A 71 -3.26 16.58 0.31
N PHE A 72 -2.59 17.10 -0.73
CA PHE A 72 -2.98 18.34 -1.38
C PHE A 72 -4.40 18.27 -1.97
N SER A 73 -4.75 17.19 -2.68
CA SER A 73 -6.08 16.99 -3.27
C SER A 73 -7.20 16.91 -2.21
N LEU A 74 -6.91 16.33 -1.04
CA LEU A 74 -7.83 16.35 0.10
C LEU A 74 -7.97 17.76 0.68
N GLY A 75 -6.87 18.51 0.76
CA GLY A 75 -6.88 19.90 1.20
C GLY A 75 -7.73 20.79 0.30
N THR A 76 -7.60 20.68 -1.03
CA THR A 76 -8.38 21.52 -1.97
C THR A 76 -9.88 21.24 -1.91
N ARG A 77 -10.26 20.04 -1.46
CA ARG A 77 -11.67 19.66 -1.18
C ARG A 77 -12.14 20.08 0.23
N GLY A 78 -11.28 20.77 0.99
CA GLY A 78 -11.51 21.15 2.38
C GLY A 78 -11.65 19.96 3.32
N GLN A 79 -11.02 18.82 3.00
CA GLN A 79 -10.97 17.60 3.80
C GLN A 79 -9.62 17.40 4.53
N ALA A 80 -8.68 18.34 4.36
CA ALA A 80 -7.42 18.40 5.10
C ALA A 80 -7.15 19.85 5.57
N PRO A 81 -6.22 20.08 6.52
CA PRO A 81 -5.91 21.41 7.03
C PRO A 81 -5.52 22.38 5.91
N ALA A 82 -5.98 23.64 5.98
CA ALA A 82 -5.69 24.65 4.95
C ALA A 82 -4.17 24.90 4.73
N PHE A 83 -3.32 24.54 5.68
CA PHE A 83 -1.87 24.63 5.54
C PHE A 83 -1.31 23.74 4.42
N VAL A 84 -1.95 22.59 4.12
CA VAL A 84 -1.46 21.67 3.08
C VAL A 84 -1.90 22.04 1.66
N THR A 85 -2.75 23.05 1.50
CA THR A 85 -3.22 23.54 0.18
C THR A 85 -2.36 24.64 -0.42
N SER A 86 -1.36 25.13 0.30
CA SER A 86 -0.43 26.12 -0.25
C SER A 86 0.56 25.45 -1.21
N THR A 87 0.68 26.00 -2.42
CA THR A 87 1.64 25.57 -3.43
C THR A 87 2.76 26.59 -3.58
N THR A 88 3.98 26.12 -3.87
CA THR A 88 5.09 26.98 -4.26
C THR A 88 4.89 27.55 -5.67
N SER A 89 5.72 28.51 -6.07
CA SER A 89 5.74 29.09 -7.42
C SER A 89 5.94 28.06 -8.54
N SER A 90 6.53 26.91 -8.22
CA SER A 90 6.71 25.78 -9.15
C SER A 90 5.54 24.79 -9.16
N GLY A 91 4.42 25.09 -8.49
CA GLY A 91 3.23 24.23 -8.45
C GLY A 91 3.36 22.99 -7.56
N VAL A 92 4.35 22.97 -6.66
CA VAL A 92 4.59 21.84 -5.74
C VAL A 92 4.01 22.17 -4.36
N PRO A 93 3.20 21.29 -3.75
CA PRO A 93 2.65 21.52 -2.41
C PRO A 93 3.72 21.26 -1.34
N ALA A 94 4.65 22.22 -1.14
CA ALA A 94 5.81 22.04 -0.25
C ALA A 94 5.42 21.68 1.19
N ASN A 95 4.33 22.24 1.72
CA ASN A 95 3.85 21.92 3.06
C ASN A 95 3.36 20.47 3.18
N ALA A 96 2.73 19.94 2.12
CA ALA A 96 2.31 18.53 2.08
C ALA A 96 3.51 17.59 1.95
N VAL A 97 4.54 18.00 1.21
CA VAL A 97 5.81 17.27 1.10
C VAL A 97 6.52 17.22 2.45
N LEU A 98 6.70 18.37 3.11
CA LEU A 98 7.33 18.44 4.43
C LEU A 98 6.58 17.61 5.47
N ALA A 99 5.25 17.70 5.50
CA ALA A 99 4.44 16.88 6.41
C ALA A 99 4.61 15.37 6.12
N SER A 100 4.57 14.96 4.85
CA SER A 100 4.76 13.55 4.47
C SER A 100 6.16 13.04 4.84
N THR A 101 7.19 13.86 4.63
CA THR A 101 8.58 13.55 4.99
C THR A 101 8.77 13.45 6.50
N LEU A 102 8.19 14.37 7.27
CA LEU A 102 8.26 14.32 8.74
C LEU A 102 7.64 13.04 9.31
N VAL A 103 6.50 12.61 8.76
CA VAL A 103 5.86 11.35 9.16
C VAL A 103 6.75 10.16 8.78
N ALA A 104 7.35 10.15 7.58
CA ALA A 104 8.28 9.10 7.17
C ALA A 104 9.52 9.01 8.09
N PHE A 105 10.11 10.15 8.46
CA PHE A 105 11.23 10.20 9.41
C PHE A 105 10.81 9.76 10.81
N ALA A 106 9.63 10.14 11.29
CA ALA A 106 9.10 9.68 12.57
C ALA A 106 8.90 8.16 12.57
N GLY A 107 8.39 7.58 11.48
CA GLY A 107 8.29 6.13 11.31
C GLY A 107 9.64 5.42 11.32
N CYS A 108 10.64 5.99 10.64
CA CYS A 108 12.01 5.48 10.65
C CYS A 108 12.65 5.54 12.05
N ALA A 109 12.48 6.65 12.76
CA ALA A 109 12.95 6.81 14.14
C ALA A 109 12.26 5.82 15.09
N ALA A 110 10.95 5.60 14.95
CA ALA A 110 10.22 4.60 15.71
C ALA A 110 10.76 3.18 15.45
N ASN A 111 11.04 2.86 14.18
CA ASN A 111 11.63 1.58 13.79
C ASN A 111 13.04 1.38 14.36
N TYR A 112 13.81 2.45 14.56
CA TYR A 112 15.13 2.37 15.20
C TYR A 112 15.03 2.00 16.69
N VAL A 113 14.01 2.51 17.40
CA VAL A 113 13.83 2.27 18.84
C VAL A 113 13.29 0.87 19.14
N ALA A 114 12.34 0.39 18.33
CA ALA A 114 11.69 -0.91 18.54
C ALA A 114 11.46 -1.67 17.20
N PRO A 115 12.52 -2.19 16.56
CA PRO A 115 12.46 -2.67 15.18
C PRO A 115 11.49 -3.84 14.97
N LYS A 116 11.45 -4.83 15.87
CA LYS A 116 10.54 -5.98 15.70
C LYS A 116 9.07 -5.58 15.81
N TYR A 117 8.72 -4.89 16.90
CA TYR A 117 7.34 -4.48 17.15
C TYR A 117 6.83 -3.49 16.10
N VAL A 118 7.64 -2.49 15.74
CA VAL A 118 7.24 -1.46 14.77
C VAL A 118 7.15 -2.04 13.35
N PHE A 119 8.08 -2.90 12.95
CA PHE A 119 8.03 -3.52 11.63
C PHE A 119 6.80 -4.43 11.48
N ASP A 120 6.56 -5.31 12.45
CA ASP A 120 5.42 -6.25 12.40
C ASP A 120 4.10 -5.47 12.38
N THR A 121 3.99 -4.42 13.20
CA THR A 121 2.80 -3.57 13.23
C THR A 121 2.62 -2.71 12.00
N LEU A 122 3.68 -2.14 11.43
CA LEU A 122 3.57 -1.41 10.17
C LEU A 122 3.14 -2.33 9.03
N LEU A 123 3.66 -3.56 9.00
CA LEU A 123 3.34 -4.53 7.95
C LEU A 123 1.87 -4.95 8.00
N ALA A 124 1.35 -5.31 9.17
CA ALA A 124 -0.02 -5.77 9.30
C ALA A 124 -1.04 -4.62 9.23
N THR A 125 -0.76 -3.42 9.77
CA THR A 125 -1.58 -2.22 9.54
C THR A 125 -1.61 -1.80 8.07
N THR A 126 -0.48 -1.76 7.38
CA THR A 126 -0.43 -1.39 5.95
C THR A 126 -1.19 -2.39 5.09
N GLY A 127 -1.06 -3.69 5.38
CA GLY A 127 -1.83 -4.74 4.71
C GLY A 127 -3.35 -4.57 4.91
N ALA A 128 -3.78 -4.29 6.14
CA ALA A 128 -5.17 -4.02 6.45
C ALA A 128 -5.70 -2.77 5.73
N ILE A 129 -4.93 -1.67 5.71
CA ILE A 129 -5.28 -0.43 4.98
C ILE A 129 -5.41 -0.72 3.48
N ALA A 130 -4.45 -1.45 2.89
CA ALA A 130 -4.48 -1.79 1.48
C ALA A 130 -5.76 -2.58 1.12
N LEU A 131 -6.09 -3.62 1.90
CA LEU A 131 -7.32 -4.38 1.72
C LEU A 131 -8.57 -3.51 1.84
N LEU A 132 -8.59 -2.59 2.79
CA LEU A 132 -9.71 -1.67 2.99
C LEU A 132 -9.88 -0.70 1.82
N VAL A 133 -8.77 -0.15 1.30
CA VAL A 133 -8.78 0.70 0.11
C VAL A 133 -9.30 -0.09 -1.09
N TYR A 134 -8.82 -1.32 -1.31
CA TYR A 134 -9.33 -2.18 -2.39
C TYR A 134 -10.81 -2.53 -2.23
N PHE A 135 -11.27 -2.75 -1.00
CA PHE A 135 -12.68 -2.97 -0.71
C PHE A 135 -13.54 -1.78 -1.12
N ILE A 136 -13.15 -0.56 -0.71
CA ILE A 136 -13.85 0.68 -1.08
C ILE A 136 -13.82 0.90 -2.59
N ILE A 137 -12.69 0.62 -3.25
CA ILE A 137 -12.56 0.73 -4.71
C ILE A 137 -13.53 -0.24 -5.39
N ALA A 138 -13.59 -1.50 -4.95
CA ALA A 138 -14.48 -2.51 -5.53
C ALA A 138 -15.96 -2.13 -5.35
N LEU A 139 -16.36 -1.65 -4.16
CA LEU A 139 -17.72 -1.16 -3.92
C LEU A 139 -18.05 0.09 -4.74
N SER A 140 -17.09 1.02 -4.85
CA SER A 140 -17.25 2.24 -5.66
C SER A 140 -17.40 1.90 -7.13
N GLN A 141 -16.62 0.94 -7.63
CA GLN A 141 -16.73 0.42 -8.99
C GLN A 141 -18.13 -0.14 -9.25
N LEU A 142 -18.65 -1.00 -8.36
CA LEU A 142 -19.99 -1.58 -8.48
C LEU A 142 -21.07 -0.48 -8.54
N ARG A 143 -21.05 0.47 -7.59
CA ARG A 143 -22.06 1.55 -7.54
C ARG A 143 -21.96 2.52 -8.72
N LEU A 144 -20.76 2.97 -9.05
CA LEU A 144 -20.54 3.94 -10.12
C LEU A 144 -20.89 3.33 -11.47
N ARG A 145 -20.55 2.06 -11.70
CA ARG A 145 -20.92 1.37 -12.94
C ARG A 145 -22.42 1.20 -13.09
N THR A 146 -23.16 0.88 -12.02
CA THR A 146 -24.64 0.86 -12.08
C THR A 146 -25.23 2.22 -12.46
N ARG A 147 -24.65 3.34 -11.99
CA ARG A 147 -25.07 4.69 -12.38
C ARG A 147 -24.74 4.99 -13.84
N LEU A 148 -23.49 4.76 -14.27
CA LEU A 148 -23.03 5.01 -15.64
C LEU A 148 -23.77 4.17 -16.68
N VAL A 149 -24.19 2.94 -16.33
CA VAL A 149 -25.04 2.11 -17.20
C VAL A 149 -26.43 2.73 -17.36
N ARG A 150 -27.01 3.30 -16.30
CA ARG A 150 -28.31 3.99 -16.36
C ARG A 150 -28.24 5.29 -17.17
N GLU A 151 -27.11 5.99 -17.11
CA GLU A 151 -26.86 7.23 -17.84
C GLU A 151 -26.39 7.01 -19.29
N GLY A 152 -26.19 5.75 -19.72
CA GLY A 152 -25.73 5.42 -21.06
C GLY A 152 -24.28 5.83 -21.39
N SER A 153 -23.51 6.31 -20.41
CA SER A 153 -22.18 6.90 -20.57
C SER A 153 -21.02 5.93 -20.33
N LEU A 154 -21.29 4.62 -20.36
CA LEU A 154 -20.30 3.59 -20.04
C LEU A 154 -19.22 3.47 -21.13
N GLN A 155 -18.05 4.06 -20.89
CA GLN A 155 -16.94 4.05 -21.87
C GLN A 155 -16.16 2.73 -21.93
N VAL A 156 -16.11 1.95 -20.85
CA VAL A 156 -15.32 0.71 -20.78
C VAL A 156 -16.16 -0.46 -20.28
N ARG A 157 -16.34 -1.48 -21.12
CA ARG A 157 -17.05 -2.73 -20.79
C ARG A 157 -16.07 -3.78 -20.27
N MET A 158 -16.16 -4.08 -18.98
CA MET A 158 -15.47 -5.22 -18.37
C MET A 158 -16.15 -6.56 -18.70
N TRP A 159 -15.35 -7.56 -19.09
CA TRP A 159 -15.79 -8.95 -19.30
C TRP A 159 -16.10 -9.62 -17.95
N GLY A 160 -17.31 -10.17 -17.78
CA GLY A 160 -17.71 -10.91 -16.58
C GLY A 160 -18.31 -10.08 -15.42
N HIS A 161 -18.74 -8.84 -15.67
CA HIS A 161 -19.50 -8.08 -14.68
C HIS A 161 -20.95 -8.57 -14.56
N PRO A 162 -21.55 -8.66 -13.35
CA PRO A 162 -21.04 -8.21 -12.03
C PRO A 162 -20.28 -9.27 -11.24
N TYR A 163 -20.23 -10.51 -11.72
CA TYR A 163 -19.72 -11.65 -10.96
C TYR A 163 -18.26 -11.48 -10.51
N LEU A 164 -17.38 -10.99 -11.39
CA LEU A 164 -15.96 -10.77 -11.03
C LEU A 164 -15.79 -9.77 -9.88
N SER A 165 -16.47 -8.63 -9.95
CA SER A 165 -16.41 -7.61 -8.89
C SER A 165 -16.99 -8.13 -7.57
N MET A 166 -18.03 -8.97 -7.63
CA MET A 166 -18.62 -9.58 -6.44
C MET A 166 -17.71 -10.65 -5.81
N ILE A 167 -17.00 -11.43 -6.62
CA ILE A 167 -15.98 -12.38 -6.15
C ILE A 167 -14.84 -11.64 -5.45
N VAL A 168 -14.37 -10.52 -6.01
CA VAL A 168 -13.32 -9.70 -5.39
C VAL A 168 -13.78 -9.17 -4.03
N VAL A 169 -15.01 -8.66 -3.94
CA VAL A 169 -15.59 -8.21 -2.66
C VAL A 169 -15.66 -9.37 -1.67
N LEU A 170 -16.12 -10.55 -2.09
CA LEU A 170 -16.19 -11.73 -1.24
C LEU A 170 -14.81 -12.16 -0.72
N LEU A 171 -13.80 -12.18 -1.59
CA LEU A 171 -12.42 -12.54 -1.22
C LEU A 171 -11.83 -11.54 -0.22
N ILE A 172 -12.05 -10.24 -0.41
CA ILE A 172 -11.57 -9.22 0.51
C ILE A 172 -12.28 -9.33 1.87
N VAL A 173 -13.60 -9.57 1.88
CA VAL A 173 -14.35 -9.83 3.13
C VAL A 173 -13.83 -11.09 3.82
N GLY A 174 -13.57 -12.16 3.07
CA GLY A 174 -12.97 -13.39 3.60
C GLY A 174 -11.60 -13.14 4.22
N ALA A 175 -10.75 -12.34 3.57
CA ALA A 175 -9.45 -11.95 4.10
C ALA A 175 -9.58 -11.17 5.43
N PHE A 176 -10.52 -10.22 5.52
CA PHE A 176 -10.80 -9.53 6.79
C PHE A 176 -11.26 -10.48 7.89
N VAL A 177 -12.13 -11.44 7.56
CA VAL A 177 -12.57 -12.45 8.54
C VAL A 177 -11.38 -13.28 9.04
N VAL A 178 -10.50 -13.73 8.16
CA VAL A 178 -9.29 -14.46 8.55
C VAL A 178 -8.39 -13.60 9.43
N MET A 179 -8.14 -12.34 9.06
CA MET A 179 -7.30 -11.43 9.84
C MET A 179 -7.86 -11.10 11.23
N VAL A 180 -9.18 -11.03 11.40
CA VAL A 180 -9.81 -10.80 12.71
C VAL A 180 -9.72 -12.04 13.62
N ASN A 181 -9.72 -13.23 13.03
CA ASN A 181 -9.59 -14.49 13.76
C ASN A 181 -8.13 -14.86 14.10
N ALA A 182 -7.15 -14.20 13.47
CA ALA A 182 -5.74 -14.35 13.82
C ALA A 182 -5.37 -13.47 15.02
N PRO A 183 -4.95 -14.04 16.18
CA PRO A 183 -4.70 -13.28 17.40
C PRO A 183 -3.60 -12.22 17.25
N ASP A 184 -2.59 -12.46 16.40
CA ASP A 184 -1.46 -11.55 16.20
C ASP A 184 -1.82 -10.27 15.42
N HIS A 185 -2.87 -10.30 14.60
CA HIS A 185 -3.26 -9.18 13.74
C HIS A 185 -4.54 -8.47 14.17
N ARG A 186 -5.23 -9.01 15.18
CA ARG A 186 -6.57 -8.56 15.58
C ARG A 186 -6.60 -7.10 16.02
N GLN A 187 -5.63 -6.66 16.81
CA GLN A 187 -5.60 -5.28 17.32
C GLN A 187 -5.42 -4.27 16.18
N GLU A 188 -4.54 -4.56 15.25
CA GLU A 188 -4.21 -3.67 14.12
C GLU A 188 -5.35 -3.56 13.12
N VAL A 189 -6.01 -4.69 12.85
CA VAL A 189 -7.16 -4.74 11.95
C VAL A 189 -8.36 -4.01 12.56
N VAL A 190 -8.62 -4.21 13.86
CA VAL A 190 -9.70 -3.52 14.56
C VAL A 190 -9.45 -2.01 14.62
N LEU A 191 -8.21 -1.57 14.89
CA LEU A 191 -7.85 -0.15 14.88
C LEU A 191 -7.98 0.47 13.48
N THR A 192 -7.56 -0.25 12.44
CA THR A 192 -7.65 0.20 11.04
C THR A 192 -9.11 0.29 10.57
N LEU A 193 -9.92 -0.73 10.86
CA LEU A 193 -11.36 -0.72 10.55
C LEU A 193 -12.09 0.36 11.37
N GLY A 194 -11.78 0.49 12.66
CA GLY A 194 -12.37 1.48 13.55
C GLY A 194 -12.07 2.91 13.10
N SER A 195 -10.80 3.24 12.84
CA SER A 195 -10.40 4.55 12.31
C SER A 195 -11.04 4.86 10.96
N SER A 196 -11.14 3.87 10.06
CA SER A 196 -11.77 4.04 8.76
C SER A 196 -13.28 4.31 8.87
N VAL A 197 -13.99 3.66 9.79
CA VAL A 197 -15.40 3.93 10.08
C VAL A 197 -15.57 5.33 10.66
N VAL A 198 -14.71 5.73 11.60
CA VAL A 198 -14.72 7.09 12.17
C VAL A 198 -14.50 8.14 11.09
N LEU A 199 -13.51 7.96 10.21
CA LEU A 199 -13.24 8.87 9.09
C LEU A 199 -14.41 8.92 8.10
N ALA A 200 -15.07 7.79 7.82
CA ALA A 200 -16.26 7.74 6.97
C ALA A 200 -17.44 8.50 7.61
N LEU A 201 -17.64 8.36 8.93
CA LEU A 201 -18.69 9.07 9.67
C LEU A 201 -18.42 10.58 9.74
N ILE A 202 -17.18 10.99 9.99
CA ILE A 202 -16.77 12.40 9.95
C ILE A 202 -16.97 12.96 8.54
N GLY A 203 -16.55 12.22 7.51
CA GLY A 203 -16.75 12.59 6.11
C GLY A 203 -18.22 12.76 5.74
N TRP A 204 -19.07 11.83 6.19
CA TRP A 204 -20.52 11.90 6.01
C TRP A 204 -21.14 13.10 6.74
N TYR A 205 -20.75 13.33 7.99
CA TYR A 205 -21.22 14.46 8.80
C TYR A 205 -20.83 15.82 8.19
N LEU A 206 -19.58 15.96 7.74
CA LEU A 206 -19.09 17.18 7.10
C LEU A 206 -19.73 17.41 5.72
N GLN A 207 -19.98 16.35 4.94
CA GLN A 207 -20.73 16.48 3.68
C GLN A 207 -22.18 16.91 3.92
N LYS A 208 -22.84 16.33 4.93
CA LYS A 208 -24.22 16.69 5.28
C LYS A 208 -24.33 18.14 5.77
N ARG A 209 -23.32 18.64 6.50
CA ARG A 209 -23.23 20.05 6.92
C ARG A 209 -22.92 21.05 5.79
N ARG A 210 -22.33 20.61 4.67
CA ARG A 210 -22.06 21.46 3.50
C ARG A 210 -23.19 21.44 2.47
N ALA A 211 -24.07 20.45 2.54
CA ALA A 211 -25.19 20.26 1.63
C ALA A 211 -26.53 20.84 2.15
N GLY A 212 -26.55 21.37 3.38
CA GLY A 212 -27.65 22.14 3.96
C GLY A 212 -27.18 23.52 4.34
#